data_AF-A0A920V1B2-F1
#
_entry.id   AF-A0A920V1B2-F1
#
_cell.length_a   1.000
_cell.length_b   1.000
_cell.length_c   1.000
_cell.angle_alpha   90.00
_cell.angle_beta   90.00
_cell.angle_gamma   90.00
#
_symmetry.space_group_name_H-M   'P 1'
#
loop_
_entity.id
_entity.type
_entity.pdbx_description
1 polymer ?
#
loop_
_entity_poly.entity_id
_entity_poly.type
_entity_poly.pdbx_seq_one_letter_code
_entity_poly.pdbx_strand_id
1 'polypeptide(L)'
;MGHPTIGAWLTYGLGSESDDLPSYIVMLDPDGTLVGGPPCWGAGYFPPIYQGTLFRPEAPPILNLRPSGGRTIARQRRNLDLIRQLNGLNRRPDDPVLETRAATYELAFRMQKHAPEAVDISRETAETQRLYGVDRAETSEFGRRCLLSRRLVERGGPLCPAVFGRRTRQHDLGWAR
;
A
#
# COMPACT_ATOMS: atom_id res chain seq x y z
N MET A 1 12.37 -16.03 -6.77
CA MET A 1 12.56 -14.67 -6.19
C MET A 1 13.56 -13.94 -7.06
N GLY A 2 13.27 -12.71 -7.48
CA GLY A 2 14.18 -11.92 -8.33
C GLY A 2 13.47 -11.22 -9.50
N HIS A 3 12.34 -11.77 -9.96
CA HIS A 3 11.52 -11.11 -10.97
C HIS A 3 10.52 -10.13 -10.34
N PRO A 4 10.33 -8.93 -10.92
CA PRO A 4 9.29 -7.99 -10.51
C PRO A 4 7.90 -8.60 -10.70
N THR A 5 6.99 -8.22 -9.82
CA THR A 5 5.57 -8.54 -9.96
C THR A 5 4.88 -7.69 -11.03
N ILE A 6 3.68 -8.09 -11.46
CA ILE A 6 2.88 -7.32 -12.43
C ILE A 6 2.65 -5.89 -11.94
N GLY A 7 2.36 -5.69 -10.64
CA GLY A 7 2.21 -4.35 -10.06
C GLY A 7 3.47 -3.49 -10.18
N ALA A 8 4.65 -4.10 -9.99
CA ALA A 8 5.93 -3.41 -10.18
C ALA A 8 6.19 -3.06 -11.66
N TRP A 9 5.84 -3.95 -12.60
CA TRP A 9 5.92 -3.66 -14.05
C TRP A 9 4.99 -2.55 -14.51
N LEU A 10 3.73 -2.58 -14.06
CA LEU A 10 2.75 -1.54 -14.41
C LEU A 10 3.20 -0.19 -13.86
N THR A 11 3.69 -0.16 -12.62
CA THR A 11 4.22 1.08 -12.03
C THR A 11 5.45 1.58 -12.77
N TYR A 12 6.35 0.69 -13.19
CA TYR A 12 7.54 1.04 -13.95
C TYR A 12 7.20 1.59 -15.35
N GLY A 13 6.23 0.97 -16.04
CA GLY A 13 5.88 1.32 -17.41
C GLY A 13 4.89 2.49 -17.54
N LEU A 14 3.93 2.60 -16.63
CA LEU A 14 2.85 3.60 -16.69
C LEU A 14 3.05 4.74 -15.68
N GLY A 15 3.89 4.56 -14.68
CA GLY A 15 4.07 5.52 -13.60
C GLY A 15 2.88 5.54 -12.63
N SER A 16 2.76 6.67 -11.93
CA SER A 16 1.71 6.95 -10.95
C SER A 16 1.02 8.24 -11.35
N GLU A 17 -0.30 8.29 -11.31
CA GLU A 17 -1.05 9.54 -11.50
C GLU A 17 -1.12 10.37 -10.22
N SER A 18 -0.93 9.74 -9.05
CA SER A 18 -0.90 10.40 -7.75
C SER A 18 0.52 10.51 -7.21
N ASP A 19 0.87 11.71 -6.75
CA ASP A 19 2.08 11.99 -5.97
C ASP A 19 1.89 11.71 -4.46
N ASP A 20 0.63 11.63 -4.02
CA ASP A 20 0.27 11.56 -2.59
C ASP A 20 0.04 10.13 -2.10
N LEU A 21 -0.07 9.16 -3.01
CA LEU A 21 -0.34 7.76 -2.72
C LEU A 21 0.72 6.84 -3.35
N PRO A 22 0.97 5.64 -2.76
CA PRO A 22 1.84 4.65 -3.37
C PRO A 22 1.26 4.17 -4.70
N SER A 23 2.12 4.06 -5.69
CA SER A 23 1.78 3.63 -7.05
C SER A 23 1.51 2.12 -7.17
N TYR A 24 1.94 1.35 -6.16
CA TYR A 24 1.64 -0.08 -6.03
C TYR A 24 1.20 -0.40 -4.59
N ILE A 25 -0.05 -0.85 -4.45
CA ILE A 25 -0.65 -1.20 -3.17
C ILE A 25 -1.04 -2.69 -3.15
N VAL A 26 -0.78 -3.31 -2.01
CA VAL A 26 -1.09 -4.71 -1.74
C VAL A 26 -2.00 -4.78 -0.53
N MET A 27 -3.13 -5.48 -0.65
CA MET A 27 -4.05 -5.73 0.45
C MET A 27 -4.14 -7.23 0.72
N LEU A 28 -3.79 -7.61 1.94
CA LEU A 28 -3.80 -9.00 2.38
C LEU A 28 -5.11 -9.37 3.08
N ASP A 29 -5.41 -10.66 3.04
CA ASP A 29 -6.39 -11.37 3.87
C ASP A 29 -6.02 -11.22 5.37
N PRO A 30 -6.96 -11.06 6.33
CA PRO A 30 -6.66 -10.95 7.75
C PRO A 30 -6.24 -12.31 8.31
N ASP A 31 -6.70 -13.39 7.68
CA ASP A 31 -6.47 -14.79 8.04
C ASP A 31 -5.13 -15.33 7.53
N GLY A 32 -4.37 -14.55 6.75
CA GLY A 32 -3.07 -15.01 6.30
C GLY A 32 -2.28 -14.02 5.45
N THR A 33 -0.98 -13.96 5.73
CA THR A 33 0.00 -13.50 4.74
C THR A 33 0.14 -14.54 3.63
N LEU A 34 0.48 -14.09 2.42
CA LEU A 34 0.81 -15.03 1.34
C LEU A 34 1.91 -15.98 1.80
N VAL A 35 1.75 -17.27 1.47
CA VAL A 35 2.78 -18.29 1.66
C VAL A 35 3.98 -17.89 0.77
N GLY A 36 4.93 -17.17 1.35
CA GLY A 36 6.06 -16.56 0.63
C GLY A 36 6.39 -15.12 1.04
N GLY A 37 5.50 -14.42 1.73
CA GLY A 37 5.77 -13.11 2.34
C GLY A 37 6.06 -11.98 1.34
N PRO A 38 6.79 -10.92 1.76
CA PRO A 38 7.10 -9.74 0.94
C PRO A 38 7.64 -10.00 -0.48
N PRO A 39 8.41 -11.08 -0.73
CA PRO A 39 8.80 -11.47 -2.09
C PRO A 39 7.64 -11.67 -3.08
N CYS A 40 6.44 -12.03 -2.61
CA CYS A 40 5.26 -12.25 -3.46
C CYS A 40 4.70 -10.97 -4.09
N TRP A 41 5.09 -9.79 -3.59
CA TRP A 41 4.74 -8.48 -4.12
C TRP A 41 5.96 -7.56 -4.27
N GLY A 42 7.12 -8.18 -4.48
CA GLY A 42 8.40 -7.49 -4.59
C GLY A 42 8.59 -6.71 -5.88
N ALA A 43 9.49 -5.72 -5.83
CA ALA A 43 10.05 -5.05 -7.00
C ALA A 43 11.06 -5.91 -7.78
N GLY A 44 11.53 -7.04 -7.22
CA GLY A 44 12.54 -7.87 -7.86
C GLY A 44 13.85 -7.11 -8.06
N TYR A 45 14.35 -7.07 -9.30
CA TYR A 45 15.52 -6.28 -9.68
C TYR A 45 15.23 -4.80 -9.97
N PHE A 46 13.97 -4.35 -9.91
CA PHE A 46 13.66 -2.92 -10.04
C PHE A 46 14.10 -2.14 -8.79
N PRO A 47 14.35 -0.81 -8.93
CA PRO A 47 14.64 0.04 -7.79
C PRO A 47 13.58 -0.11 -6.68
N PRO A 48 13.95 0.03 -5.39
CA PRO A 48 13.03 -0.20 -4.28
C PRO A 48 11.80 0.73 -4.26
N ILE A 49 11.79 1.80 -5.05
CA ILE A 49 10.64 2.69 -5.24
C ILE A 49 9.41 1.96 -5.83
N TYR A 50 9.62 0.87 -6.56
CA TYR A 50 8.55 0.07 -7.18
C TYR A 50 8.05 -1.06 -6.27
N GLN A 51 8.49 -1.09 -5.01
CA GLN A 51 8.08 -2.10 -4.03
C GLN A 51 6.62 -1.90 -3.63
N GLY A 52 5.84 -2.97 -3.61
CA GLY A 52 4.44 -2.92 -3.17
C GLY A 52 4.31 -2.50 -1.71
N THR A 53 3.46 -1.51 -1.46
CA THR A 53 3.14 -1.02 -0.12
C THR A 53 1.94 -1.78 0.44
N LEU A 54 2.11 -2.37 1.62
CA LEU A 54 1.03 -3.07 2.30
C LEU A 54 0.00 -2.08 2.85
N PHE A 55 -1.25 -2.21 2.41
CA PHE A 55 -2.41 -1.54 2.98
C PHE A 55 -3.27 -2.51 3.78
N ARG A 56 -3.80 -2.01 4.89
CA ARG A 56 -4.82 -2.66 5.68
C ARG A 56 -6.15 -1.92 5.49
N PRO A 57 -7.28 -2.65 5.37
CA PRO A 57 -8.61 -2.03 5.36
C PRO A 57 -9.02 -1.48 6.73
N GLU A 58 -8.25 -1.77 7.78
CA GLU A 58 -8.44 -1.28 9.15
C GLU A 58 -7.44 -0.18 9.50
N ALA A 59 -7.83 0.69 10.44
CA ALA A 59 -6.97 1.77 10.91
C ALA A 59 -5.89 1.25 11.90
N PRO A 60 -4.62 1.67 11.79
CA PRO A 60 -4.07 2.53 10.73
C PRO A 60 -3.85 1.74 9.43
N PRO A 61 -4.26 2.30 8.27
CA PRO A 61 -4.21 1.59 6.98
C PRO A 61 -2.78 1.25 6.56
N ILE A 62 -1.81 2.03 7.05
CA ILE A 62 -0.40 1.85 6.81
C ILE A 62 0.28 1.90 8.16
N LEU A 63 1.06 0.86 8.43
CA LEU A 63 1.79 0.74 9.68
C LEU A 63 2.79 1.89 9.80
N ASN A 64 2.88 2.50 10.99
CA ASN A 64 3.77 3.62 11.29
C ASN A 64 3.54 4.90 10.49
N LEU A 65 2.37 5.06 9.87
CA LEU A 65 2.05 6.30 9.18
C LEU A 65 1.92 7.46 10.18
N ARG A 66 1.34 7.26 11.36
CA ARG A 66 1.23 8.32 12.38
C ARG A 66 2.58 8.54 13.09
N PRO A 67 3.02 9.80 13.26
CA PRO A 67 4.24 10.09 14.00
C PRO A 67 4.08 9.65 15.47
N SER A 68 4.99 8.82 15.95
CA SER A 68 5.05 8.41 17.35
C SER A 68 5.55 9.56 18.24
N GLY A 69 4.98 9.69 19.44
CA GLY A 69 5.49 10.58 20.50
C GLY A 69 5.14 12.08 20.38
N GLY A 70 3.97 12.44 19.85
CA GLY A 70 3.47 13.83 19.89
C GLY A 70 4.26 14.81 19.01
N ARG A 71 5.06 14.32 18.06
CA ARG A 71 5.80 15.17 17.13
C ARG A 71 4.84 15.90 16.19
N THR A 72 4.92 17.23 16.18
CA THR A 72 4.15 18.07 15.26
C THR A 72 4.61 17.82 13.81
N ILE A 73 3.67 17.89 12.86
CA ILE A 73 3.92 17.83 11.41
C ILE A 73 5.04 18.81 11.00
N ALA A 74 5.05 20.01 11.57
CA ALA A 74 6.08 21.02 11.31
C ALA A 74 7.50 20.56 11.72
N ARG A 75 7.63 19.81 12.81
CA ARG A 75 8.93 19.27 13.26
C ARG A 75 9.37 18.12 12.38
N GLN A 76 8.44 17.26 11.94
CA GLN A 76 8.73 16.21 10.99
C GLN A 76 9.19 16.79 9.64
N ARG A 77 8.55 17.86 9.15
CA ARG A 77 8.96 18.54 7.92
C ARG A 77 10.39 19.08 8.00
N ARG A 78 10.73 19.79 9.09
CA ARG A 78 12.11 20.28 9.31
C ARG A 78 13.15 19.16 9.35
N ASN A 79 12.81 18.03 9.96
CA ASN A 79 13.71 16.87 9.99
C ASN A 79 13.92 16.30 8.57
N LEU A 80 12.86 16.22 7.75
CA LEU A 80 12.97 15.76 6.36
C LEU A 80 13.80 16.73 5.52
N ASP A 81 13.60 18.04 5.69
CA ASP A 81 14.40 19.05 5.00
C ASP A 81 15.89 18.98 5.39
N LEU A 82 16.19 18.73 6.66
CA LEU A 82 17.57 18.50 7.13
C LEU A 82 18.17 17.22 6.54
N ILE A 83 17.42 16.10 6.52
CA ILE A 83 17.88 14.85 5.90
C ILE A 83 18.16 15.08 4.41
N ARG A 84 17.28 15.79 3.70
CA ARG A 84 17.48 16.13 2.28
C ARG A 84 18.74 16.97 2.07
N GLN A 85 19.00 17.96 2.93
CA GLN A 85 20.23 18.76 2.88
C GLN A 85 21.48 17.90 3.12
N LEU A 86 21.47 17.06 4.15
CA LEU A 86 22.60 16.17 4.46
C LEU A 86 22.85 15.13 3.37
N ASN A 87 21.80 14.62 2.74
CA ASN A 87 21.91 13.74 1.59
C ASN A 87 22.49 14.48 0.37
N GLY A 88 22.10 15.73 0.14
CA GLY A 88 22.67 16.57 -0.92
C GLY A 88 24.17 16.84 -0.75
N LEU A 89 24.64 17.00 0.48
CA LEU A 89 26.06 17.19 0.79
C LEU A 89 26.89 15.90 0.63
N ASN A 90 26.28 14.73 0.86
CA ASN A 90 26.91 13.42 0.70
C ASN A 90 26.60 12.75 -0.64
N ARG A 91 26.03 13.50 -1.60
CA ARG A 91 25.55 12.99 -2.87
C ARG A 91 26.72 12.40 -3.67
N ARG A 92 26.79 11.07 -3.70
CA ARG A 92 27.60 10.33 -4.66
C ARG A 92 26.77 10.14 -5.94
N PRO A 93 27.35 10.30 -7.15
CA PRO A 93 26.62 10.13 -8.40
C PRO A 93 25.90 8.77 -8.54
N ASP A 94 26.39 7.75 -7.83
CA ASP A 94 25.99 6.35 -8.02
C ASP A 94 25.30 5.71 -6.79
N ASP A 95 24.66 6.50 -5.91
CA ASP A 95 23.92 5.95 -4.75
C ASP A 95 22.38 6.05 -4.94
N PRO A 96 21.76 5.13 -5.69
CA PRO A 96 20.31 5.10 -5.89
C PRO A 96 19.55 4.74 -4.60
N VAL A 97 20.23 4.21 -3.59
CA VAL A 97 19.61 3.79 -2.33
C VAL A 97 19.27 5.01 -1.47
N LEU A 98 20.17 6.00 -1.40
CA LEU A 98 19.91 7.23 -0.65
C LEU A 98 18.75 8.05 -1.23
N GLU A 99 18.70 8.21 -2.55
CA GLU A 99 17.61 8.92 -3.24
C GLU A 99 16.27 8.20 -3.05
N THR A 100 16.25 6.87 -3.19
CA THR A 100 15.02 6.08 -2.97
C THR A 100 14.51 6.22 -1.55
N ARG A 101 15.40 6.26 -0.54
CA ARG A 101 15.02 6.45 0.86
C ARG A 101 14.43 7.83 1.11
N ALA A 102 15.04 8.89 0.56
CA ALA A 102 14.53 10.25 0.67
C ALA A 102 13.12 10.37 0.06
N ALA A 103 12.94 9.84 -1.16
CA ALA A 103 11.65 9.82 -1.83
C ALA A 103 10.59 9.04 -1.03
N THR A 104 10.96 7.90 -0.43
CA THR A 104 10.06 7.10 0.42
C THR A 104 9.60 7.88 1.65
N TYR A 105 10.49 8.63 2.30
CA TYR A 105 10.12 9.44 3.47
C TYR A 105 9.21 10.62 3.10
N GLU A 106 9.42 11.25 1.95
CA GLU A 106 8.55 12.32 1.47
C GLU A 106 7.16 11.81 1.11
N LEU A 107 7.09 10.66 0.42
CA LEU A 107 5.83 9.99 0.12
C LEU A 107 5.09 9.64 1.42
N ALA A 108 5.77 9.04 2.41
CA ALA A 108 5.17 8.73 3.71
C ALA A 108 4.63 9.98 4.41
N PHE A 109 5.33 11.12 4.33
CA PHE A 109 4.86 12.39 4.88
C PHE A 109 3.62 12.94 4.15
N ARG A 110 3.57 12.85 2.82
CA ARG A 110 2.36 13.24 2.05
C ARG A 110 1.17 12.34 2.40
N MET A 111 1.41 11.03 2.48
CA MET A 111 0.40 10.04 2.85
C MET A 111 -0.18 10.29 4.25
N GLN A 112 0.58 10.83 5.21
CA GLN A 112 0.03 11.19 6.54
C GLN A 112 -1.16 12.14 6.45
N LYS A 113 -1.14 13.06 5.48
CA LYS A 113 -2.20 14.04 5.27
C LYS A 113 -3.33 13.49 4.41
N HIS A 114 -2.99 12.76 3.35
CA HIS A 114 -3.95 12.38 2.30
C HIS A 114 -4.54 10.97 2.44
N ALA A 115 -3.80 10.03 3.05
CA ALA A 115 -4.24 8.64 3.20
C ALA A 115 -5.47 8.45 4.09
N PRO A 116 -5.65 9.17 5.23
CA PRO A 116 -6.81 8.96 6.11
C PRO A 116 -8.16 9.11 5.41
N GLU A 117 -8.27 10.06 4.49
CA GLU A 117 -9.51 10.26 3.73
C GLU A 117 -9.72 9.22 2.63
N ALA A 118 -8.63 8.73 2.04
CA ALA A 118 -8.70 7.70 1.01
C ALA A 118 -9.21 6.36 1.58
N VAL A 119 -8.87 6.07 2.84
CA VAL A 119 -9.23 4.82 3.52
C VAL A 119 -10.53 4.86 4.29
N ASP A 120 -11.12 6.06 4.44
CA ASP A 120 -12.34 6.23 5.21
C ASP A 120 -13.58 5.78 4.41
N ILE A 121 -13.86 4.48 4.47
CA ILE A 121 -15.02 3.83 3.84
C ILE A 121 -16.33 4.29 4.52
N SER A 122 -16.29 4.81 5.75
CA SER A 122 -17.50 5.26 6.46
C SER A 122 -18.19 6.44 5.78
N ARG A 123 -17.48 7.17 4.92
CA ARG A 123 -18.02 8.27 4.10
C ARG A 123 -18.79 7.80 2.87
N GLU A 124 -18.83 6.50 2.57
CA GLU A 124 -19.58 5.95 1.44
C GLU A 124 -21.06 5.78 1.77
N THR A 125 -21.91 5.93 0.75
CA THR A 125 -23.36 5.77 0.91
C THR A 125 -23.71 4.33 1.30
N ALA A 126 -24.82 4.16 2.03
CA ALA A 126 -25.34 2.84 2.40
C ALA A 126 -25.69 1.99 1.17
N GLU A 127 -26.03 2.60 0.05
CA GLU A 127 -26.24 1.92 -1.22
C GLU A 127 -24.94 1.31 -1.77
N THR A 128 -23.87 2.09 -1.85
CA THR A 128 -22.56 1.59 -2.29
C THR A 128 -22.05 0.49 -1.36
N GLN A 129 -22.20 0.66 -0.04
CA GLN A 129 -21.77 -0.37 0.91
C GLN A 129 -22.52 -1.70 0.70
N ARG A 130 -23.82 -1.66 0.41
CA ARG A 130 -24.61 -2.86 0.07
C ARG A 130 -24.23 -3.46 -1.28
N LEU A 131 -23.93 -2.62 -2.29
CA LEU A 131 -23.48 -3.09 -3.60
C LEU A 131 -22.19 -3.93 -3.49
N TYR A 132 -21.27 -3.49 -2.63
CA TYR A 132 -20.03 -4.22 -2.36
C TYR A 132 -20.18 -5.34 -1.31
N GLY A 133 -21.38 -5.56 -0.75
CA GLY A 133 -21.63 -6.61 0.24
C GLY A 133 -20.95 -6.35 1.59
N VAL A 134 -20.72 -5.09 1.95
CA VAL A 134 -20.12 -4.69 3.24
C VAL A 134 -21.05 -5.00 4.42
N ASP A 135 -22.35 -5.14 4.14
CA ASP A 135 -23.44 -5.37 5.10
C ASP A 135 -23.60 -6.84 5.54
N ARG A 136 -22.98 -7.81 4.84
CA ARG A 136 -23.07 -9.23 5.19
C ARG A 136 -21.76 -9.72 5.78
N ALA A 137 -21.80 -10.46 6.89
CA ALA A 137 -20.60 -10.91 7.58
C ALA A 137 -19.66 -11.73 6.68
N GLU A 138 -20.21 -12.52 5.75
CA GLU A 138 -19.46 -13.40 4.87
C GLU A 138 -18.74 -12.66 3.72
N THR A 139 -19.30 -11.53 3.27
CA THR A 139 -18.75 -10.75 2.15
C THR A 139 -18.13 -9.43 2.58
N SER A 140 -18.31 -9.02 3.84
CA SER A 140 -17.93 -7.69 4.33
C SER A 140 -16.46 -7.40 4.11
N GLU A 141 -15.62 -8.39 4.37
CA GLU A 141 -14.17 -8.25 4.32
C GLU A 141 -13.65 -8.03 2.90
N PHE A 142 -14.07 -8.87 1.95
CA PHE A 142 -13.74 -8.73 0.54
C PHE A 142 -14.35 -7.45 -0.05
N GLY A 143 -15.61 -7.17 0.31
CA GLY A 143 -16.33 -5.96 -0.08
C GLY A 143 -15.63 -4.68 0.32
N ARG A 144 -15.13 -4.61 1.56
CA ARG A 144 -14.36 -3.47 2.08
C ARG A 144 -13.06 -3.28 1.31
N ARG A 145 -12.37 -4.35 0.92
CA ARG A 145 -11.15 -4.25 0.08
C ARG A 145 -11.47 -3.74 -1.32
N CYS A 146 -12.50 -4.27 -1.97
CA CYS A 146 -12.91 -3.79 -3.28
C CYS A 146 -13.35 -2.32 -3.26
N LEU A 147 -14.08 -1.91 -2.23
CA LEU A 147 -14.50 -0.52 -2.06
C LEU A 147 -13.32 0.41 -1.78
N LEU A 148 -12.35 -0.04 -0.97
CA LEU A 148 -11.10 0.68 -0.74
C LEU A 148 -10.27 0.82 -2.02
N SER A 149 -10.14 -0.26 -2.80
CA SER A 149 -9.51 -0.25 -4.13
C SER A 149 -10.12 0.80 -5.04
N ARG A 150 -11.46 0.85 -5.13
CA ARG A 150 -12.17 1.84 -5.94
C ARG A 150 -11.81 3.27 -5.54
N ARG A 151 -11.88 3.57 -4.23
CA ARG A 151 -11.56 4.92 -3.72
C ARG A 151 -10.11 5.32 -3.97
N LEU A 152 -9.19 4.36 -3.92
CA LEU A 152 -7.79 4.60 -4.24
C LEU A 152 -7.63 4.94 -5.73
N VAL A 153 -8.26 4.17 -6.63
CA VAL A 153 -8.23 4.42 -8.08
C VAL A 153 -8.87 5.77 -8.44
N GLU A 154 -10.02 6.10 -7.85
CA GLU A 154 -10.71 7.39 -8.09
C GLU A 154 -9.87 8.63 -7.71
N ARG A 155 -8.86 8.45 -6.84
CA ARG A 155 -7.95 9.52 -6.41
C ARG A 155 -6.63 9.52 -7.18
N GLY A 156 -6.57 8.83 -8.33
CA GLY A 156 -5.35 8.65 -9.12
C GLY A 156 -4.34 7.71 -8.45
N GLY A 157 -4.79 6.95 -7.45
CA GLY A 157 -4.00 5.92 -6.78
C GLY A 157 -3.75 4.71 -7.70
N PRO A 158 -3.13 3.65 -7.17
CA PRO A 158 -2.44 2.63 -7.94
C PRO A 158 -3.33 1.89 -8.94
N LEU A 159 -2.73 1.57 -10.10
CA LEU A 159 -3.37 0.82 -11.19
C LEU A 159 -3.61 -0.66 -10.85
N CYS A 160 -2.99 -1.20 -9.78
CA CYS A 160 -3.12 -2.59 -9.39
C CYS A 160 -3.22 -2.76 -7.87
N PRO A 161 -4.42 -2.70 -7.28
CA PRO A 161 -4.66 -3.20 -5.93
C PRO A 161 -4.64 -4.73 -5.97
N ALA A 162 -3.53 -5.35 -5.56
CA ALA A 162 -3.48 -6.79 -5.42
C ALA A 162 -4.25 -7.18 -4.15
N VAL A 163 -5.50 -7.64 -4.33
CA VAL A 163 -6.32 -8.22 -3.27
C VAL A 163 -6.07 -9.71 -3.25
N PHE A 164 -5.37 -10.19 -2.23
CA PHE A 164 -5.11 -11.60 -2.05
C PHE A 164 -6.20 -12.19 -1.16
N GLY A 165 -7.06 -13.02 -1.74
CA GLY A 165 -8.02 -13.84 -1.01
C GLY A 165 -7.54 -15.30 -0.93
N ARG A 166 -7.83 -15.97 0.18
CA ARG A 166 -7.60 -17.42 0.27
C ARG A 166 -8.45 -18.17 -0.77
N ARG A 167 -7.85 -19.12 -1.49
CA ARG A 167 -8.60 -20.17 -2.22
C ARG A 167 -9.28 -21.05 -1.17
N THR A 168 -10.60 -21.04 -1.15
CA THR A 168 -11.43 -21.82 -0.22
C THR A 168 -11.10 -23.32 -0.24
N ARG A 169 -11.06 -23.91 0.97
CA ARG A 169 -11.16 -25.33 1.36
C ARG A 169 -10.85 -26.36 0.26
N GLN A 170 -9.68 -26.97 0.35
CA GLN A 170 -9.43 -28.29 -0.23
C GLN A 170 -9.10 -29.28 0.88
N HIS A 171 -10.06 -29.62 1.73
CA HIS A 171 -10.05 -30.85 2.54
C HIS A 171 -11.48 -31.12 3.04
N ASP A 172 -12.35 -31.61 2.15
CA ASP A 172 -13.57 -32.37 2.48
C ASP A 172 -13.94 -33.29 1.29
N LEU A 173 -12.92 -33.96 0.73
CA LEU A 173 -13.13 -35.14 -0.12
C LEU A 173 -12.41 -36.29 0.57
N GLY A 174 -13.20 -37.01 1.38
CA GLY A 174 -12.76 -38.22 2.06
C GLY A 174 -12.42 -39.31 1.05
N TRP A 175 -11.15 -39.65 0.95
CA TRP A 175 -10.65 -40.87 0.31
C TRP A 175 -9.37 -41.32 1.02
N ALA A 176 -9.54 -42.00 2.15
CA ALA A 176 -8.57 -42.93 2.71
C ALA A 176 -9.32 -43.89 3.65
N ARG A 177 -9.83 -44.98 3.08
CA ARG A 177 -9.75 -46.30 3.71
C ARG A 177 -8.45 -46.93 3.23
#